data_AF-A0A0L8HF11-F1
#
_entry.id   AF-A0A0L8HF11-F1
#
_cell.length_a   1.000
_cell.length_b   1.000
_cell.length_c   1.000
_cell.angle_alpha   90.00
_cell.angle_beta   90.00
_cell.angle_gamma   90.00
#
_symmetry.space_group_name_H-M   'P 1'
#
loop_
_entity.id
_entity.type
_entity.pdbx_description
1 polymer ?
#
loop_
_entity_poly.entity_id
_entity_poly.type
_entity_poly.pdbx_seq_one_letter_code
_entity_poly.pdbx_strand_id
1 'polypeptide(L)'
;NSLRRSRNKNLRCLVSLDADIGSSVITVLHAKHLPNELCAELTLRMSQIIGYNHLINTIEIIRRQQHTDKLSDYESYLYQIWNILQPDVHLTGLKSKQWVDIGFQGNQPYTDLRGMGMLGLTQLWYFVVNYPNEARQVYSHSLHPGCGYPFAIVGISLTSMLTQLLKSGQLRLHFYNVCRAAPCITHFHEAYCK
;
A
#
# COMPACT_ATOMS: atom_id res chain seq x y z
N ASN A 1 16.41 12.08 -2.19
CA ASN A 1 17.70 11.40 -1.90
C ASN A 1 18.85 12.12 -2.56
N SER A 2 19.91 12.37 -1.79
CA SER A 2 21.14 13.07 -2.22
C SER A 2 21.85 12.39 -3.40
N LEU A 3 21.81 11.05 -3.47
CA LEU A 3 22.43 10.27 -4.56
C LEU A 3 21.84 10.59 -5.95
N ARG A 4 20.51 10.73 -6.08
CA ARG A 4 19.88 11.16 -7.36
C ARG A 4 20.25 12.58 -7.76
N ARG A 5 20.66 13.41 -6.81
CA ARG A 5 21.12 14.79 -7.01
C ARG A 5 22.66 14.90 -7.04
N SER A 6 23.37 13.77 -6.99
CA SER A 6 24.83 13.74 -7.03
C SER A 6 25.35 14.31 -8.34
N ARG A 7 26.41 15.14 -8.28
CA ARG A 7 27.10 15.63 -9.48
C ARG A 7 27.75 14.49 -10.28
N ASN A 8 28.11 13.40 -9.60
CA ASN A 8 28.67 12.21 -10.23
C ASN A 8 27.55 11.35 -10.88
N LYS A 9 27.60 11.20 -12.20
CA LYS A 9 26.61 10.45 -13.00
C LYS A 9 26.50 8.99 -12.58
N ASN A 10 27.62 8.35 -12.25
CA ASN A 10 27.65 6.95 -11.83
C ASN A 10 26.87 6.77 -10.53
N LEU A 11 27.03 7.69 -9.56
CA LEU A 11 26.31 7.66 -8.28
C LEU A 11 24.80 7.89 -8.42
N ARG A 12 24.32 8.53 -9.50
CA ARG A 12 22.88 8.71 -9.75
C ARG A 12 22.20 7.43 -10.21
N CYS A 13 22.91 6.60 -10.97
CA CYS A 13 22.40 5.34 -11.51
C CYS A 13 22.33 4.22 -10.47
N LEU A 14 23.06 4.32 -9.35
CA LEU A 14 23.11 3.29 -8.30
C LEU A 14 21.82 3.11 -7.48
N VAL A 15 20.80 3.93 -7.74
CA VAL A 15 19.47 3.84 -7.10
C VAL A 15 18.36 3.72 -8.14
N SER A 16 18.71 3.21 -9.33
CA SER A 16 17.74 2.69 -10.29
C SER A 16 17.07 1.44 -9.70
N LEU A 17 15.96 1.03 -10.32
CA LEU A 17 15.21 -0.15 -9.91
C LEU A 17 16.04 -1.42 -10.13
N ASP A 18 16.84 -1.46 -11.19
CA ASP A 18 17.62 -2.64 -11.56
C ASP A 18 19.06 -2.58 -11.02
N ALA A 19 19.32 -1.75 -10.01
CA ALA A 19 20.67 -1.56 -9.47
C ALA A 19 21.12 -2.79 -8.66
N ASP A 20 22.28 -3.36 -9.02
CA ASP A 20 22.96 -4.34 -8.18
C ASP A 20 23.49 -3.65 -6.91
N ILE A 21 22.95 -4.02 -5.75
CA ILE A 21 23.27 -3.36 -4.48
C ILE A 21 24.73 -3.58 -4.10
N GLY A 22 25.27 -4.79 -4.31
CA GLY A 22 26.65 -5.12 -3.95
C GLY A 22 27.66 -4.24 -4.69
N SER A 23 27.58 -4.23 -6.03
CA SER A 23 28.42 -3.38 -6.88
C SER A 23 28.22 -1.90 -6.58
N SER A 24 26.98 -1.49 -6.28
CA SER A 24 26.67 -0.11 -5.93
C SER A 24 27.32 0.33 -4.62
N VAL A 25 27.32 -0.52 -3.59
CA VAL A 25 27.97 -0.25 -2.30
C VAL A 25 29.48 -0.11 -2.47
N ILE A 26 30.11 -1.04 -3.19
CA ILE A 26 31.55 -0.98 -3.50
C ILE A 26 31.88 0.33 -4.22
N THR A 27 31.07 0.70 -5.22
CA THR A 27 31.25 1.95 -5.97
C THR A 27 31.13 3.18 -5.07
N VAL A 28 30.17 3.20 -4.13
CA VAL A 28 30.01 4.30 -3.17
C VAL A 28 31.19 4.38 -2.21
N LEU A 29 31.63 3.25 -1.65
CA LEU A 29 32.76 3.19 -0.73
C LEU A 29 34.02 3.78 -1.36
N HIS A 30 34.37 3.33 -2.56
CA HIS A 30 35.53 3.85 -3.30
C HIS A 30 35.36 5.31 -3.70
N ALA A 31 34.22 5.70 -4.29
CA ALA A 31 34.02 7.06 -4.80
C ALA A 31 33.93 8.12 -3.69
N LYS A 32 33.68 7.70 -2.45
CA LYS A 32 33.56 8.59 -1.28
C LYS A 32 34.67 8.40 -0.25
N HIS A 33 35.66 7.54 -0.54
CA HIS A 33 36.74 7.21 0.39
C HIS A 33 36.24 6.81 1.78
N LEU A 34 35.18 5.98 1.82
CA LEU A 34 34.55 5.55 3.06
C LEU A 34 35.19 4.24 3.58
N PRO A 35 35.21 4.03 4.91
CA PRO A 35 35.72 2.79 5.50
C PRO A 35 34.88 1.56 5.11
N ASN A 36 35.53 0.42 4.92
CA ASN A 36 34.88 -0.83 4.51
C ASN A 36 33.92 -1.38 5.57
N GLU A 37 34.09 -1.01 6.84
CA GLU A 37 33.21 -1.38 7.96
C GLU A 37 31.78 -0.85 7.74
N LEU A 38 31.60 0.20 6.93
CA LEU A 38 30.29 0.74 6.58
C LEU A 38 29.55 -0.09 5.51
N CYS A 39 30.17 -1.15 4.95
CA CYS A 39 29.59 -1.95 3.87
C CYS A 39 28.20 -2.49 4.22
N ALA A 40 28.03 -3.06 5.42
CA ALA A 40 26.75 -3.62 5.86
C ALA A 40 25.66 -2.54 6.00
N GLU A 41 25.97 -1.41 6.64
CA GLU A 41 25.03 -0.31 6.83
C GLU A 41 24.66 0.34 5.49
N LEU A 42 25.63 0.55 4.60
CA LEU A 42 25.37 1.06 3.26
C LEU A 42 24.50 0.10 2.45
N THR A 43 24.77 -1.21 2.52
CA THR A 43 23.94 -2.24 1.88
C THR A 43 22.49 -2.14 2.35
N LEU A 44 22.28 -2.01 3.66
CA LEU A 44 20.95 -1.83 4.24
C LEU A 44 20.26 -0.56 3.71
N ARG A 45 20.94 0.59 3.76
CA ARG A 45 20.36 1.87 3.30
C ARG A 45 20.07 1.87 1.81
N MET A 46 20.93 1.27 1.00
CA MET A 46 20.68 1.14 -0.44
C MET A 46 19.49 0.21 -0.71
N SER A 47 19.37 -0.91 0.00
CA SER A 47 18.21 -1.81 -0.06
C SER A 47 16.91 -1.07 0.29
N GLN A 48 16.92 -0.26 1.35
CA GLN A 48 15.78 0.57 1.75
C GLN A 48 15.40 1.60 0.68
N ILE A 49 16.39 2.27 0.08
CA ILE A 49 16.17 3.28 -0.96
C ILE A 49 15.59 2.66 -2.24
N ILE A 50 16.17 1.55 -2.70
CA ILE A 50 15.75 0.84 -3.90
C ILE A 50 14.37 0.21 -3.66
N GLY A 51 14.18 -0.49 -2.54
CA GLY A 51 12.91 -1.07 -2.14
C GLY A 51 11.77 -0.05 -2.06
N TYR A 52 12.02 1.15 -1.53
CA TYR A 52 11.02 2.23 -1.51
C TYR A 52 10.58 2.65 -2.93
N ASN A 53 11.50 2.69 -3.88
CA ASN A 53 11.17 3.00 -5.27
C ASN A 53 10.40 1.86 -5.95
N HIS A 54 10.79 0.60 -5.69
CA HIS A 54 10.01 -0.56 -6.15
C HIS A 54 8.61 -0.52 -5.58
N LEU A 55 8.45 -0.25 -4.29
CA LEU A 55 7.16 -0.16 -3.65
C LEU A 55 6.26 0.87 -4.33
N ILE A 56 6.77 2.08 -4.64
CA ILE A 56 6.02 3.09 -5.40
C ILE A 56 5.53 2.54 -6.74
N ASN A 57 6.36 1.78 -7.46
CA ASN A 57 5.97 1.22 -8.75
C ASN A 57 4.98 0.06 -8.59
N THR A 58 5.20 -0.83 -7.61
CA THR A 58 4.31 -1.94 -7.30
C THR A 58 2.92 -1.44 -6.96
N ILE A 59 2.79 -0.43 -6.09
CA ILE A 59 1.48 0.14 -5.77
C ILE A 59 0.81 0.76 -7.00
N GLU A 60 1.57 1.39 -7.90
CA GLU A 60 1.02 1.98 -9.11
C GLU A 60 0.53 0.94 -10.11
N ILE A 61 1.23 -0.19 -10.22
CA ILE A 61 0.80 -1.33 -11.03
C ILE A 61 -0.53 -1.85 -10.48
N ILE A 62 -0.61 -2.12 -9.17
CA ILE A 62 -1.83 -2.66 -8.53
C ILE A 62 -2.98 -1.65 -8.62
N ARG A 63 -2.73 -0.36 -8.39
CA ARG A 63 -3.74 0.70 -8.47
C ARG A 63 -4.37 0.81 -9.86
N ARG A 64 -3.62 0.50 -10.91
CA ARG A 64 -4.10 0.55 -12.30
C ARG A 64 -4.86 -0.70 -12.73
N GLN A 65 -4.74 -1.80 -12.00
CA GLN A 65 -5.51 -3.01 -12.29
C GLN A 65 -7.00 -2.75 -12.07
N GLN A 66 -7.78 -3.00 -13.11
CA GLN A 66 -9.23 -2.86 -13.05
C GLN A 66 -9.91 -4.23 -12.90
N HIS A 67 -11.18 -4.18 -12.53
CA HIS A 67 -12.03 -5.34 -12.28
C HIS A 67 -12.02 -6.40 -13.41
N THR A 68 -11.82 -5.96 -14.66
CA THR A 68 -11.83 -6.84 -15.85
C THR A 68 -10.64 -7.78 -15.94
N ASP A 69 -9.54 -7.50 -15.21
CA ASP A 69 -8.26 -8.15 -15.49
C ASP A 69 -8.10 -9.50 -14.76
N LYS A 70 -8.77 -9.68 -13.61
CA LYS A 70 -8.74 -10.90 -12.77
C LYS A 70 -10.00 -11.02 -11.90
N LEU A 71 -11.11 -11.40 -12.53
CA LEU A 71 -12.43 -11.45 -11.89
C LEU A 71 -12.44 -12.27 -10.57
N SER A 72 -11.67 -13.38 -10.50
CA SER A 72 -11.68 -14.30 -9.35
C SER A 72 -11.22 -13.69 -8.02
N ASP A 73 -10.17 -12.88 -8.04
CA ASP A 73 -9.56 -12.37 -6.81
C ASP A 73 -10.40 -11.21 -6.24
N TYR A 74 -10.95 -10.39 -7.13
CA TYR A 74 -11.74 -9.23 -6.77
C TYR A 74 -13.04 -9.62 -6.05
N GLU A 75 -13.77 -10.58 -6.61
CA GLU A 75 -15.02 -11.08 -6.04
C GLU A 75 -14.75 -11.75 -4.69
N SER A 76 -13.71 -12.58 -4.61
CA SER A 76 -13.29 -13.25 -3.37
C SER A 76 -13.03 -12.26 -2.24
N TYR A 77 -12.30 -11.18 -2.49
CA TYR A 77 -12.03 -10.16 -1.48
C TYR A 77 -13.30 -9.44 -1.01
N LEU A 78 -14.21 -9.13 -1.93
CA LEU A 78 -15.50 -8.52 -1.58
C LEU A 78 -16.37 -9.43 -0.72
N TYR A 79 -16.44 -10.73 -1.05
CA TYR A 79 -17.17 -11.70 -0.22
C TYR A 79 -16.56 -11.85 1.17
N GLN A 80 -15.23 -11.87 1.28
CA GLN A 80 -14.55 -11.94 2.57
C GLN A 80 -14.81 -10.70 3.42
N ILE A 81 -14.71 -9.50 2.83
CA ILE A 81 -15.05 -8.25 3.52
C ILE A 81 -16.48 -8.31 4.04
N TRP A 82 -17.44 -8.69 3.18
CA TRP A 82 -18.84 -8.79 3.55
C TRP A 82 -19.05 -9.74 4.72
N ASN A 83 -18.56 -10.97 4.63
CA ASN A 83 -18.79 -12.01 5.63
C ASN A 83 -18.21 -11.65 7.01
N ILE A 84 -17.15 -10.83 7.05
CA ILE A 84 -16.55 -10.38 8.31
C ILE A 84 -17.32 -9.20 8.91
N LEU A 85 -17.76 -8.25 8.09
CA LEU A 85 -18.48 -7.06 8.56
C LEU A 85 -19.97 -7.31 8.84
N GLN A 86 -20.59 -8.23 8.09
CA GLN A 86 -22.02 -8.57 8.10
C GLN A 86 -22.23 -10.09 8.20
N PRO A 87 -21.76 -10.75 9.29
CA PRO A 87 -21.76 -12.21 9.40
C PRO A 87 -23.17 -12.83 9.40
N ASP A 88 -24.17 -12.08 9.86
CA ASP A 88 -25.55 -12.57 10.00
C ASP A 88 -26.42 -12.27 8.77
N VAL A 89 -25.88 -11.61 7.75
CA VAL A 89 -26.61 -11.20 6.55
C VAL A 89 -26.01 -11.86 5.32
N HIS A 90 -26.80 -12.70 4.65
CA HIS A 90 -26.37 -13.32 3.40
C HIS A 90 -26.27 -12.30 2.26
N LEU A 91 -25.11 -12.20 1.61
CA LEU A 91 -24.93 -11.39 0.41
C LEU A 91 -25.58 -12.06 -0.80
N THR A 92 -26.60 -11.42 -1.37
CA THR A 92 -27.36 -11.93 -2.52
C THR A 92 -26.59 -11.91 -3.83
N GLY A 93 -25.50 -11.15 -3.90
CA GLY A 93 -24.58 -11.13 -5.02
C GLY A 93 -23.80 -9.82 -5.17
N LEU A 94 -22.89 -9.80 -6.14
CA LEU A 94 -22.00 -8.66 -6.41
C LEU A 94 -22.71 -7.44 -6.98
N LYS A 95 -23.93 -7.60 -7.51
CA LYS A 95 -24.83 -6.52 -7.90
C LYS A 95 -26.03 -6.49 -6.95
N SER A 96 -25.89 -5.79 -5.83
CA SER A 96 -26.90 -5.73 -4.77
C SER A 96 -26.86 -4.38 -4.06
N LYS A 97 -28.02 -3.89 -3.61
CA LYS A 97 -28.08 -2.66 -2.79
C LYS A 97 -27.38 -2.84 -1.43
N GLN A 98 -27.15 -4.08 -1.00
CA GLN A 98 -26.45 -4.44 0.23
C GLN A 98 -25.08 -3.77 0.38
N TRP A 99 -24.37 -3.51 -0.72
CA TRP A 99 -23.07 -2.83 -0.65
C TRP A 99 -23.12 -1.43 -0.03
N VAL A 100 -24.28 -0.77 -0.08
CA VAL A 100 -24.51 0.51 0.59
C VAL A 100 -24.42 0.37 2.11
N ASP A 101 -24.79 -0.80 2.66
CA ASP A 101 -24.80 -1.06 4.11
C ASP A 101 -23.39 -1.07 4.71
N ILE A 102 -22.37 -1.41 3.92
CA ILE A 102 -20.95 -1.32 4.33
C ILE A 102 -20.25 -0.07 3.76
N GLY A 103 -21.03 0.87 3.24
CA GLY A 103 -20.57 2.20 2.87
C GLY A 103 -19.98 2.33 1.46
N PHE A 104 -20.35 1.48 0.49
CA PHE A 104 -20.20 1.79 -0.93
C PHE A 104 -21.30 2.75 -1.41
N GLN A 105 -21.10 3.49 -2.51
CA GLN A 105 -22.05 4.51 -2.99
C GLN A 105 -23.21 3.92 -3.80
N GLY A 106 -23.05 2.71 -4.32
CA GLY A 106 -24.02 2.08 -5.21
C GLY A 106 -24.14 0.58 -5.00
N ASN A 107 -24.87 -0.07 -5.91
CA ASN A 107 -25.10 -1.51 -5.86
C ASN A 107 -23.93 -2.35 -6.41
N GLN A 108 -22.84 -1.71 -6.81
CA GLN A 108 -21.69 -2.35 -7.44
C GLN A 108 -20.39 -1.70 -6.93
N PRO A 109 -19.62 -2.38 -6.05
CA PRO A 109 -18.41 -1.82 -5.42
C PRO A 109 -17.35 -1.30 -6.40
N TYR A 110 -17.27 -1.87 -7.61
CA TYR A 110 -16.26 -1.49 -8.59
C TYR A 110 -16.36 -0.04 -9.09
N THR A 111 -17.55 0.58 -9.01
CA THR A 111 -17.71 1.99 -9.42
C THR A 111 -16.91 2.92 -8.52
N ASP A 112 -16.76 2.55 -7.26
CA ASP A 112 -16.11 3.34 -6.22
C ASP A 112 -14.59 3.10 -6.22
N LEU A 113 -14.17 1.94 -6.73
CA LEU A 113 -12.77 1.55 -6.84
C LEU A 113 -12.09 2.09 -8.11
N ARG A 114 -12.77 2.88 -8.97
CA ARG A 114 -12.18 3.41 -10.22
C ARG A 114 -10.86 4.18 -10.01
N GLY A 115 -10.72 4.92 -8.91
CA GLY A 115 -9.52 5.72 -8.65
C GLY A 115 -8.34 4.90 -8.10
N MET A 116 -8.63 3.99 -7.17
CA MET A 116 -7.62 3.20 -6.45
C MET A 116 -7.47 1.76 -6.94
N GLY A 117 -8.33 1.31 -7.85
CA GLY A 117 -8.34 -0.03 -8.44
C GLY A 117 -8.25 -1.14 -7.41
N MET A 118 -7.51 -2.19 -7.77
CA MET A 118 -7.23 -3.31 -6.88
C MET A 118 -6.49 -2.90 -5.60
N LEU A 119 -5.75 -1.77 -5.60
CA LEU A 119 -5.03 -1.30 -4.41
C LEU A 119 -6.01 -0.87 -3.30
N GLY A 120 -7.09 -0.18 -3.67
CA GLY A 120 -8.14 0.21 -2.72
C GLY A 120 -8.85 -1.00 -2.12
N LEU A 121 -9.18 -1.99 -2.96
CA LEU A 121 -9.84 -3.21 -2.51
C LEU A 121 -8.94 -4.05 -1.61
N THR A 122 -7.69 -4.28 -2.02
CA THR A 122 -6.73 -5.09 -1.25
C THR A 122 -6.36 -4.42 0.08
N GLN A 123 -6.34 -3.08 0.16
CA GLN A 123 -6.15 -2.39 1.44
C GLN A 123 -7.33 -2.59 2.39
N LEU A 124 -8.56 -2.37 1.92
CA LEU A 124 -9.77 -2.64 2.70
C LEU A 124 -9.82 -4.10 3.17
N TRP A 125 -9.61 -5.03 2.23
CA TRP A 125 -9.60 -6.46 2.51
C TRP A 125 -8.53 -6.84 3.54
N TYR A 126 -7.30 -6.32 3.37
CA TYR A 126 -6.20 -6.60 4.28
C TYR A 126 -6.54 -6.14 5.70
N PHE A 127 -7.08 -4.93 5.87
CA PHE A 127 -7.51 -4.44 7.18
C PHE A 127 -8.59 -5.34 7.80
N VAL A 128 -9.64 -5.67 7.03
CA VAL A 128 -10.77 -6.46 7.53
C VAL A 128 -10.37 -7.89 7.90
N VAL A 129 -9.49 -8.53 7.12
CA VAL A 129 -9.07 -9.92 7.34
C VAL A 129 -8.01 -10.05 8.45
N ASN A 130 -7.03 -9.14 8.50
CA ASN A 130 -5.94 -9.24 9.48
C ASN A 130 -6.30 -8.60 10.83
N TYR A 131 -7.23 -7.64 10.83
CA TYR A 131 -7.67 -6.91 12.03
C TYR A 131 -9.21 -6.94 12.15
N PRO A 132 -9.86 -8.12 12.22
CA PRO A 132 -11.31 -8.24 12.14
C PRO A 132 -12.06 -7.64 13.34
N ASN A 133 -11.42 -7.52 14.50
CA ASN A 133 -12.03 -6.92 15.68
C ASN A 133 -12.05 -5.39 15.55
N GLU A 134 -10.92 -4.82 15.18
CA GLU A 134 -10.71 -3.40 14.93
C GLU A 134 -11.57 -2.95 13.74
N ALA A 135 -11.60 -3.72 12.65
CA ALA A 135 -12.45 -3.43 11.50
C ALA A 135 -13.93 -3.39 11.85
N ARG A 136 -14.43 -4.36 12.65
CA ARG A 136 -15.82 -4.34 13.13
C ARG A 136 -16.10 -3.19 14.09
N GLN A 137 -15.13 -2.81 14.93
CA GLN A 137 -15.27 -1.62 15.78
C GLN A 137 -15.36 -0.34 14.93
N VAL A 138 -14.43 -0.15 13.99
CA VAL A 138 -14.44 1.01 13.07
C VAL A 138 -15.74 1.04 12.26
N TYR A 139 -16.19 -0.11 11.74
CA TYR A 139 -17.47 -0.22 11.04
C TYR A 139 -18.67 0.11 11.93
N SER A 140 -18.71 -0.42 13.17
CA SER A 140 -19.79 -0.10 14.11
C SER A 140 -19.87 1.42 14.39
N HIS A 141 -18.73 2.08 14.58
CA HIS A 141 -18.68 3.54 14.72
C HIS A 141 -19.14 4.28 13.46
N SER A 142 -18.85 3.73 12.28
CA SER A 142 -19.27 4.32 11.01
C SER A 142 -20.80 4.35 10.83
N LEU A 143 -21.54 3.53 11.59
CA LEU A 143 -23.01 3.49 11.58
C LEU A 143 -23.66 4.49 12.55
N HIS A 144 -22.87 5.31 13.25
CA HIS A 144 -23.41 6.25 14.24
C HIS A 144 -24.41 7.26 13.60
N PRO A 145 -25.61 7.49 14.18
CA PRO A 145 -26.65 8.31 13.55
C PRO A 145 -26.26 9.77 13.26
N GLY A 146 -25.39 10.36 14.08
CA GLY A 146 -25.01 11.78 13.98
C GLY A 146 -23.61 12.07 13.45
N CYS A 147 -22.72 11.07 13.42
CA CYS A 147 -21.32 11.23 12.98
C CYS A 147 -20.80 10.03 12.19
N GLY A 148 -21.72 9.20 11.71
CA GLY A 148 -21.40 8.07 10.84
C GLY A 148 -20.78 8.51 9.54
N TYR A 149 -20.14 7.57 8.88
CA TYR A 149 -19.44 7.78 7.63
C TYR A 149 -19.47 6.51 6.79
N PRO A 150 -19.37 6.61 5.45
CA PRO A 150 -19.36 5.45 4.59
C PRO A 150 -18.04 4.69 4.73
N PHE A 151 -18.04 3.60 5.51
CA PHE A 151 -16.85 2.82 5.85
C PHE A 151 -15.96 2.51 4.64
N ALA A 152 -16.52 1.87 3.60
CA ALA A 152 -15.74 1.50 2.41
C ALA A 152 -15.17 2.73 1.67
N ILE A 153 -15.97 3.77 1.44
CA ILE A 153 -15.51 4.98 0.74
C ILE A 153 -14.44 5.75 1.51
N VAL A 154 -14.59 5.87 2.83
CA VAL A 154 -13.55 6.47 3.67
C VAL A 154 -12.27 5.63 3.60
N GLY A 155 -12.38 4.30 3.69
CA GLY A 155 -11.23 3.41 3.57
C GLY A 155 -10.51 3.49 2.21
N ILE A 156 -11.24 3.61 1.10
CA ILE A 156 -10.66 3.82 -0.24
C ILE A 156 -10.00 5.20 -0.33
N SER A 157 -10.60 6.22 0.28
CA SER A 157 -10.05 7.58 0.32
C SER A 157 -8.75 7.65 1.12
N LEU A 158 -8.67 6.94 2.26
CA LEU A 158 -7.45 6.76 3.04
C LEU A 158 -6.34 6.12 2.19
N THR A 159 -6.66 5.12 1.37
CA THR A 159 -5.69 4.49 0.44
C THR A 159 -5.11 5.51 -0.55
N SER A 160 -5.95 6.40 -1.07
CA SER A 160 -5.52 7.50 -1.95
C SER A 160 -4.55 8.46 -1.25
N MET A 161 -4.89 8.89 -0.03
CA MET A 161 -4.03 9.76 0.77
C MET A 161 -2.70 9.09 1.10
N LEU A 162 -2.71 7.82 1.53
CA LEU A 162 -1.49 7.08 1.86
C LEU A 162 -0.59 6.91 0.62
N THR A 163 -1.18 6.69 -0.56
CA THR A 163 -0.47 6.63 -1.83
C THR A 163 0.19 7.97 -2.17
N GLN A 164 -0.49 9.10 -1.93
CA GLN A 164 0.08 10.43 -2.11
C GLN A 164 1.25 10.69 -1.14
N LEU A 165 1.11 10.30 0.13
CA LEU A 165 2.19 10.40 1.12
C LEU A 165 3.41 9.55 0.75
N LEU A 166 3.19 8.34 0.20
CA LEU A 166 4.27 7.49 -0.30
C LEU A 166 4.99 8.15 -1.49
N LYS A 167 4.25 8.58 -2.52
CA LYS A 167 4.82 9.17 -3.73
C LYS A 167 5.55 10.49 -3.47
N SER A 168 5.03 11.33 -2.58
CA SER A 168 5.68 12.57 -2.16
C SER A 168 6.92 12.35 -1.30
N GLY A 169 7.13 11.12 -0.80
CA GLY A 169 8.28 10.75 0.02
C GLY A 169 8.09 11.04 1.52
N GLN A 170 6.90 11.47 1.94
CA GLN A 170 6.60 11.77 3.36
C GLN A 170 6.65 10.52 4.23
N LEU A 171 6.33 9.34 3.68
CA LEU A 171 6.44 8.07 4.40
C LEU A 171 7.86 7.48 4.42
N ARG A 172 8.84 8.10 3.75
CA ARG A 172 10.18 7.50 3.60
C ARG A 172 10.82 7.16 4.95
N LEU A 173 10.77 8.09 5.91
CA LEU A 173 11.33 7.86 7.24
C LEU A 173 10.59 6.75 7.99
N HIS A 174 9.26 6.72 7.90
CA HIS A 174 8.45 5.65 8.48
C HIS A 174 8.91 4.27 7.97
N PHE A 175 9.00 4.08 6.65
CA PHE A 175 9.44 2.81 6.08
C PHE A 175 10.89 2.46 6.44
N TYR A 176 11.79 3.44 6.56
CA TYR A 176 13.18 3.19 6.95
C TYR A 176 13.34 2.80 8.43
N ASN A 177 12.38 3.17 9.27
CA ASN A 177 12.35 2.82 10.69
C ASN A 177 11.65 1.48 10.93
N VAL A 178 10.59 1.19 10.18
CA VAL A 178 9.79 -0.03 10.33
C VAL A 178 10.43 -1.23 9.62
N CYS A 179 11.09 -1.02 8.48
CA CYS A 179 11.67 -2.10 7.68
C CYS A 179 13.20 -2.03 7.69
N ARG A 180 13.86 -2.98 8.36
CA ARG A 180 15.33 -3.19 8.25
C ARG A 180 15.73 -4.00 7.01
N ALA A 181 15.02 -3.78 5.91
CA ALA A 181 15.24 -4.42 4.61
C ALA A 181 14.62 -3.53 3.51
N ALA A 182 14.44 -4.08 2.31
CA ALA A 182 13.67 -3.42 1.25
C ALA A 182 12.17 -3.37 1.61
N PRO A 183 11.53 -2.18 1.71
CA PRO A 183 10.09 -2.07 1.89
C PRO A 183 9.33 -2.78 0.77
N CYS A 184 8.23 -3.44 1.13
CA CYS A 184 7.38 -4.19 0.20
C CYS A 184 5.89 -3.88 0.44
N ILE A 185 5.01 -4.44 -0.40
CA ILE A 185 3.57 -4.15 -0.38
C ILE A 185 2.92 -4.44 0.97
N THR A 186 3.35 -5.50 1.68
CA THR A 186 2.84 -5.82 3.01
C THR A 186 3.08 -4.69 4.01
N HIS A 187 4.24 -4.04 3.96
CA HIS A 187 4.51 -2.88 4.84
C HIS A 187 3.59 -1.69 4.53
N PHE A 188 3.16 -1.55 3.26
CA PHE A 188 2.21 -0.51 2.88
C PHE A 188 0.79 -0.84 3.36
N HIS A 189 0.42 -2.12 3.40
CA HIS A 189 -0.81 -2.58 4.03
C HIS A 189 -0.82 -2.35 5.56
N GLU A 190 0.29 -2.66 6.22
CA GLU A 190 0.46 -2.39 7.65
C GLU A 190 0.38 -0.90 7.99
N ALA A 191 0.93 -0.03 7.13
CA ALA A 191 0.85 1.42 7.31
C ALA A 191 -0.58 1.98 7.16
N TYR A 192 -1.48 1.24 6.50
CA TYR A 192 -2.90 1.61 6.38
C TYR A 192 -3.72 1.23 7.61
N CYS A 193 -3.30 0.20 8.33
CA CYS A 193 -4.02 -0.33 9.50
C CYS A 193 -3.63 0.37 10.82
N LYS A 194 -2.69 1.32 10.78
CA LYS A 194 -2.15 2.05 11.94
C LYS A 194 -2.52 3.53 11.90
#